data_AF-C3KAG4-F1
#
_entry.id   AF-C3KAG4-F1
#
_cell.length_a   1.000
_cell.length_b   1.000
_cell.length_c   1.000
_cell.angle_alpha   90.00
_cell.angle_beta   90.00
_cell.angle_gamma   90.00
#
_symmetry.space_group_name_H-M   'P 1'
#
loop_
_entity.id
_entity.type
_entity.pdbx_description
1 polymer ?
#
loop_
_entity_poly.entity_id
_entity_poly.type
_entity_poly.pdbx_seq_one_letter_code
_entity_poly.pdbx_strand_id
1 'polypeptide(L)'
;MNLKKTFEALGLPTVLDACADGSIHPPICTLDAPAQWYGFPPALIPLWSDGSRPTYIGYWRHWFVDREPCFVKMYVAAEHMTIEIARTPAQLMGVLAMMSISVEDAVTPELEQFAQAVGLDCLEELEAQSLKTGDDPQGFANVELFSKETPLESMAEDAGPYTGDFPNPSDPGRPWWESSCSFEIIDRDMPPPTGGQLPAWFDPDREKKPLFESFLQAGRLDYAWLSLNSTGWSITDARQALVALQARANDRGFDAVVDYWLSVADVSAGGY
;
A
#
# COMPACT_ATOMS: atom_id res chain seq x y z
N MET A 1 -6.61 -20.98 -1.13
CA MET A 1 -6.06 -19.68 -0.72
C MET A 1 -4.83 -19.40 -1.58
N ASN A 2 -4.87 -18.36 -2.40
CA ASN A 2 -3.83 -18.05 -3.39
C ASN A 2 -2.74 -17.11 -2.84
N LEU A 3 -3.03 -16.44 -1.72
CA LEU A 3 -2.20 -15.37 -1.15
C LEU A 3 -0.79 -15.83 -0.76
N LYS A 4 -0.66 -17.01 -0.16
CA LYS A 4 0.64 -17.63 0.11
C LYS A 4 1.53 -17.74 -1.12
N LYS A 5 0.96 -18.27 -2.21
CA LYS A 5 1.67 -18.42 -3.48
C LYS A 5 2.05 -17.06 -4.06
N THR A 6 1.18 -16.06 -3.89
CA THR A 6 1.47 -14.68 -4.27
C THR A 6 2.67 -14.14 -3.50
N PHE A 7 2.73 -14.30 -2.17
CA PHE A 7 3.84 -13.79 -1.37
C PHE A 7 5.15 -14.50 -1.69
N GLU A 8 5.12 -15.82 -1.86
CA GLU A 8 6.26 -16.61 -2.32
C GLU A 8 6.75 -16.14 -3.70
N ALA A 9 5.84 -15.91 -4.65
CA ALA A 9 6.19 -15.44 -6.00
C ALA A 9 6.77 -14.02 -6.00
N LEU A 10 6.41 -13.20 -5.02
CA LEU A 10 6.94 -11.85 -4.83
C LEU A 10 8.23 -11.81 -4.02
N GLY A 11 8.68 -12.95 -3.47
CA GLY A 11 9.86 -13.02 -2.61
C GLY A 11 9.66 -12.35 -1.25
N LEU A 12 8.42 -12.23 -0.78
CA LEU A 12 8.11 -11.62 0.51
C LEU A 12 8.45 -12.58 1.67
N PRO A 13 8.87 -12.06 2.83
CA PRO A 13 9.14 -12.90 3.99
C PRO A 13 7.93 -13.74 4.41
N THR A 14 8.17 -14.97 4.84
CA THR A 14 7.12 -15.92 5.25
C THR A 14 6.29 -15.43 6.45
N VAL A 15 6.83 -14.52 7.26
CA VAL A 15 6.07 -13.88 8.34
C VAL A 15 4.86 -13.11 7.80
N LEU A 16 4.98 -12.47 6.63
CA LEU A 16 3.87 -11.74 6.03
C LEU A 16 2.77 -12.69 5.58
N ASP A 17 3.11 -13.88 5.07
CA ASP A 17 2.14 -14.93 4.71
C ASP A 17 1.35 -15.38 5.94
N ALA A 18 2.06 -15.66 7.04
CA ALA A 18 1.46 -16.05 8.31
C ALA A 18 0.59 -14.93 8.93
N CYS A 19 0.94 -13.67 8.71
CA CYS A 19 0.11 -12.54 9.10
C CYS A 19 -1.17 -12.45 8.26
N ALA A 20 -1.04 -12.58 6.93
CA ALA A 20 -2.15 -12.40 6.00
C ALA A 20 -3.15 -13.56 6.00
N ASP A 21 -2.75 -14.75 6.45
CA ASP A 21 -3.64 -15.90 6.64
C ASP A 21 -4.24 -16.01 8.06
N GLY A 22 -3.83 -15.13 8.98
CA GLY A 22 -4.27 -15.12 10.37
C GLY A 22 -3.57 -16.17 11.26
N SER A 23 -2.48 -16.80 10.82
CA SER A 23 -1.67 -17.66 11.71
C SER A 23 -0.93 -16.84 12.77
N ILE A 24 -0.54 -15.61 12.44
CA ILE A 24 -0.02 -14.59 13.37
C ILE A 24 -1.00 -13.43 13.37
N HIS A 25 -1.59 -13.14 14.53
CA HIS A 25 -2.53 -12.04 14.67
C HIS A 25 -1.82 -10.81 15.21
N PRO A 26 -2.01 -9.62 14.61
CA PRO A 26 -1.57 -8.38 15.24
C PRO A 26 -2.37 -8.16 16.54
N PRO A 27 -1.77 -7.57 17.59
CA PRO A 27 -2.43 -7.26 18.85
C PRO A 27 -3.32 -6.00 18.73
N ILE A 28 -4.16 -5.95 17.70
CA ILE A 28 -5.10 -4.86 17.39
C ILE A 28 -6.42 -5.52 17.02
N CYS A 29 -7.42 -5.39 17.90
CA CYS A 29 -8.66 -6.16 17.82
C CYS A 29 -9.57 -5.81 16.63
N THR A 30 -9.32 -4.69 15.94
CA THR A 30 -10.10 -4.27 14.76
C THR A 30 -9.52 -4.74 13.43
N LEU A 31 -8.29 -5.27 13.42
CA LEU A 31 -7.65 -5.76 12.20
C LEU A 31 -8.01 -7.23 11.93
N ASP A 32 -8.70 -7.47 10.84
CA ASP A 32 -9.06 -8.80 10.36
C ASP A 32 -8.04 -9.33 9.35
N ALA A 33 -7.66 -10.60 9.51
CA ALA A 33 -6.97 -11.41 8.51
C ALA A 33 -7.70 -12.77 8.33
N PRO A 34 -7.88 -13.28 7.11
CA PRO A 34 -7.60 -12.62 5.83
C PRO A 34 -8.45 -11.35 5.63
N ALA A 35 -7.87 -10.36 4.96
CA ALA A 35 -8.55 -9.08 4.71
C ALA A 35 -9.89 -9.27 3.98
N GLN A 36 -10.92 -8.56 4.46
CA GLN A 36 -12.24 -8.54 3.86
C GLN A 36 -12.26 -7.76 2.54
N TRP A 37 -13.22 -8.05 1.66
CA TRP A 37 -13.36 -7.36 0.38
C TRP A 37 -14.31 -6.16 0.48
N TYR A 38 -13.77 -4.97 0.27
CA TYR A 38 -14.41 -3.66 0.25
C TYR A 38 -14.14 -2.92 -1.07
N GLY A 39 -13.52 -3.60 -2.05
CA GLY A 39 -13.05 -3.02 -3.30
C GLY A 39 -11.68 -2.36 -3.14
N PHE A 40 -10.66 -2.91 -3.80
CA PHE A 40 -9.32 -2.31 -3.87
C PHE A 40 -8.67 -2.54 -5.24
N PRO A 41 -7.79 -1.63 -5.68
CA PRO A 41 -7.08 -1.76 -6.95
C PRO A 41 -6.03 -2.87 -6.90
N PRO A 42 -5.66 -3.48 -8.04
CA PRO A 42 -4.75 -4.62 -8.08
C PRO A 42 -3.30 -4.33 -7.64
N ALA A 43 -2.92 -3.05 -7.50
CA ALA A 43 -1.65 -2.65 -6.89
C ALA A 43 -1.55 -2.96 -5.39
N LEU A 44 -2.70 -3.12 -4.72
CA LEU A 44 -2.76 -3.49 -3.31
C LEU A 44 -2.85 -5.01 -3.16
N ILE A 45 -1.97 -5.54 -2.33
CA ILE A 45 -2.09 -6.90 -1.79
C ILE A 45 -2.33 -6.77 -0.28
N PRO A 46 -3.58 -6.88 0.18
CA PRO A 46 -3.92 -6.60 1.56
C PRO A 46 -3.43 -7.71 2.49
N LEU A 47 -2.88 -7.31 3.64
CA LEU A 47 -2.58 -8.21 4.75
C LEU A 47 -3.74 -8.19 5.75
N TRP A 48 -4.22 -6.99 6.08
CA TRP A 48 -5.33 -6.79 7.01
C TRP A 48 -6.36 -5.81 6.49
N SER A 49 -7.56 -5.89 7.05
CA SER A 49 -8.60 -4.89 6.87
C SER A 49 -9.24 -4.51 8.20
N ASP A 50 -9.69 -3.27 8.34
CA ASP A 50 -10.57 -2.81 9.43
C ASP A 50 -11.95 -2.49 8.86
N GLY A 51 -13.03 -2.95 9.51
CA GLY A 51 -14.39 -2.85 8.98
C GLY A 51 -15.13 -1.54 9.22
N SER A 52 -14.74 -0.73 10.22
CA SER A 52 -15.41 0.55 10.48
C SER A 52 -14.69 1.69 9.74
N ARG A 53 -15.34 2.27 8.73
CA ARG A 53 -14.70 3.14 7.71
C ARG A 53 -13.56 2.39 7.02
N PRO A 54 -13.90 1.48 6.10
CA PRO A 54 -13.00 0.40 5.76
C PRO A 54 -11.60 0.87 5.39
N THR A 55 -10.61 0.25 6.02
CA THR A 55 -9.20 0.49 5.69
C THR A 55 -8.50 -0.80 5.39
N TYR A 56 -7.47 -0.73 4.56
CA TYR A 56 -6.53 -1.81 4.33
C TYR A 56 -5.16 -1.43 4.83
N ILE A 57 -4.44 -2.41 5.37
CA ILE A 57 -2.99 -2.37 5.51
C ILE A 57 -2.43 -3.44 4.61
N GLY A 58 -1.56 -3.07 3.69
CA GLY A 58 -1.12 -3.99 2.63
C GLY A 58 0.19 -3.62 1.97
N TYR A 59 0.67 -4.59 1.19
CA TYR A 59 1.82 -4.40 0.31
C TYR A 59 1.36 -3.68 -0.96
N TRP A 60 2.04 -2.59 -1.29
CA TRP A 60 1.74 -1.74 -2.43
C TRP A 60 2.86 -1.84 -3.45
N ARG A 61 2.50 -2.24 -4.66
CA ARG A 61 3.47 -2.42 -5.74
C ARG A 61 2.88 -1.89 -7.05
N HIS A 62 3.67 -1.10 -7.76
CA HIS A 62 3.41 -0.83 -9.16
C HIS A 62 4.26 -1.74 -10.04
N TRP A 63 3.62 -2.34 -11.05
CA TRP A 63 4.30 -3.10 -12.09
C TRP A 63 4.55 -2.20 -13.29
N PHE A 64 5.55 -2.57 -14.10
CA PHE A 64 5.93 -1.89 -15.34
C PHE A 64 6.44 -0.45 -15.19
N VAL A 65 6.58 0.05 -13.96
CA VAL A 65 7.25 1.30 -13.60
C VAL A 65 8.47 0.97 -12.73
N ASP A 66 9.53 1.77 -12.86
CA ASP A 66 10.74 1.61 -12.06
C ASP A 66 10.55 2.30 -10.70
N ARG A 67 10.09 1.51 -9.72
CA ARG A 67 9.76 1.98 -8.37
C ARG A 67 9.84 0.85 -7.36
N GLU A 68 10.37 1.16 -6.19
CA GLU A 68 10.35 0.29 -5.02
C GLU A 68 8.91 0.10 -4.47
N PRO A 69 8.54 -1.13 -4.12
CA PRO A 69 7.29 -1.39 -3.41
C PRO A 69 7.40 -0.91 -1.96
N CYS A 70 6.25 -0.65 -1.35
CA CYS A 70 6.17 -0.22 0.05
C CYS A 70 4.94 -0.86 0.72
N PHE A 71 4.69 -0.48 1.97
CA PHE A 71 3.48 -0.84 2.70
C PHE A 71 2.66 0.41 2.93
N VAL A 72 1.35 0.27 2.72
CA VAL A 72 0.43 1.38 2.74
C VAL A 72 -0.74 1.12 3.65
N LYS A 73 -1.33 2.22 4.12
CA LYS A 73 -2.70 2.25 4.60
C LYS A 73 -3.58 2.87 3.52
N MET A 74 -4.62 2.14 3.10
CA MET A 74 -5.60 2.60 2.13
C MET A 74 -6.95 2.84 2.80
N TYR A 75 -7.51 4.03 2.63
CA TYR A 75 -8.77 4.47 3.23
C TYR A 75 -9.90 4.40 2.19
N VAL A 76 -10.69 3.32 2.21
CA VAL A 76 -11.77 3.10 1.21
C VAL A 76 -12.81 4.22 1.25
N ALA A 77 -13.14 4.72 2.45
CA ALA A 77 -14.10 5.81 2.62
C ALA A 77 -13.60 7.19 2.14
N ALA A 78 -12.30 7.33 1.87
CA ALA A 78 -11.67 8.54 1.37
C ALA A 78 -11.18 8.34 -0.06
N GLU A 79 -12.05 7.80 -0.93
CA GLU A 79 -11.74 7.56 -2.36
C GLU A 79 -10.49 6.69 -2.55
N HIS A 80 -10.29 5.71 -1.65
CA HIS A 80 -9.13 4.83 -1.62
C HIS A 80 -7.79 5.57 -1.48
N MET A 81 -7.80 6.75 -0.84
CA MET A 81 -6.59 7.48 -0.47
C MET A 81 -5.57 6.54 0.17
N THR A 82 -4.37 6.55 -0.37
CA THR A 82 -3.29 5.62 -0.02
C THR A 82 -2.12 6.40 0.56
N ILE A 83 -1.62 5.94 1.70
CA ILE A 83 -0.50 6.57 2.42
C ILE A 83 0.56 5.51 2.68
N GLU A 84 1.82 5.80 2.36
CA GLU A 84 2.97 4.95 2.73
C GLU A 84 3.24 5.04 4.24
N ILE A 85 3.19 3.90 4.90
CA ILE A 85 3.39 3.77 6.36
C ILE A 85 4.69 3.02 6.71
N ALA A 86 5.21 2.22 5.78
CA ALA A 86 6.45 1.46 5.96
C ALA A 86 7.09 1.14 4.60
N ARG A 87 8.43 1.06 4.55
CA ARG A 87 9.20 0.64 3.37
C ARG A 87 9.72 -0.79 3.49
N THR A 88 9.80 -1.32 4.71
CA THR A 88 10.24 -2.69 4.96
C THR A 88 9.23 -3.49 5.78
N PRO A 89 9.27 -4.84 5.70
CA PRO A 89 8.44 -5.70 6.56
C PRO A 89 8.66 -5.43 8.06
N ALA A 90 9.90 -5.17 8.47
CA ALA A 90 10.22 -4.89 9.88
C ALA A 90 9.59 -3.58 10.34
N GLN A 91 9.66 -2.53 9.52
CA GLN A 91 8.97 -1.26 9.78
C GLN A 91 7.45 -1.44 9.91
N LEU A 92 6.84 -2.24 9.03
CA LEU A 92 5.41 -2.56 9.13
C LEU A 92 5.06 -3.20 10.49
N MET A 93 5.88 -4.15 10.97
CA MET A 93 5.67 -4.74 12.30
C MET A 93 5.82 -3.72 13.42
N GLY A 94 6.78 -2.79 13.29
CA GLY A 94 6.96 -1.67 14.21
C GLY A 94 5.75 -0.72 14.24
N VAL A 95 5.13 -0.43 13.10
CA VAL A 95 3.89 0.36 13.02
C VAL A 95 2.76 -0.34 13.78
N LEU A 96 2.58 -1.64 13.58
CA LEU A 96 1.54 -2.41 14.29
C LEU A 96 1.78 -2.47 15.80
N ALA A 97 3.04 -2.63 16.22
CA ALA A 97 3.41 -2.58 17.62
C ALA A 97 3.08 -1.22 18.25
N MET A 98 3.40 -0.13 17.58
CA MET A 98 3.11 1.22 18.06
C MET A 98 1.61 1.52 18.12
N MET A 99 0.85 1.10 17.12
CA MET A 99 -0.62 1.17 17.16
C MET A 99 -1.19 0.41 18.36
N SER A 100 -0.67 -0.78 18.66
CA SER A 100 -1.10 -1.58 19.80
C SER A 100 -0.75 -0.90 21.14
N ILE A 101 0.47 -0.40 21.30
CA ILE A 101 0.89 0.32 22.50
C ILE A 101 -0.01 1.55 22.73
N SER A 102 -0.34 2.31 21.69
CA SER A 102 -1.19 3.49 21.83
C SER A 102 -2.65 3.17 22.17
N VAL A 103 -3.16 2.00 21.74
CA VAL A 103 -4.51 1.55 22.10
C VAL A 103 -4.57 1.06 23.55
N GLU A 104 -3.56 0.30 23.98
CA GLU A 104 -3.54 -0.33 25.31
C GLU A 104 -2.81 0.49 26.39
N ASP A 105 -2.18 1.61 26.00
CA ASP A 105 -1.34 2.48 26.84
C ASP A 105 -0.16 1.75 27.53
N ALA A 106 0.29 0.63 26.97
CA ALA A 106 1.39 -0.18 27.48
C ALA A 106 1.84 -1.26 26.49
N VAL A 107 3.04 -1.83 26.69
CA VAL A 107 3.39 -3.12 26.12
C VAL A 107 2.65 -4.24 26.85
N THR A 108 1.82 -4.99 26.12
CA THR A 108 1.04 -6.11 26.65
C THR A 108 1.72 -7.47 26.39
N PRO A 109 1.39 -8.54 27.15
CA PRO A 109 1.89 -9.89 26.86
C PRO A 109 1.53 -10.40 25.46
N GLU A 110 0.39 -9.96 24.92
CA GLU A 110 -0.02 -10.25 23.55
C GLU A 110 0.90 -9.58 22.53
N LEU A 111 1.31 -8.33 22.78
CA LEU A 111 2.27 -7.63 21.95
C LEU A 111 3.67 -8.25 22.01
N GLU A 112 4.13 -8.67 23.19
CA GLU A 112 5.40 -9.38 23.33
C GLU A 112 5.42 -10.69 22.51
N GLN A 113 4.33 -11.46 22.56
CA GLN A 113 4.18 -12.69 21.77
C GLN A 113 4.17 -12.39 20.27
N PHE A 114 3.46 -11.35 19.85
CA PHE A 114 3.47 -10.91 18.45
C PHE A 114 4.88 -10.53 18.00
N ALA A 115 5.57 -9.67 18.75
CA ALA A 115 6.92 -9.21 18.43
C ALA A 115 7.90 -10.38 18.32
N GLN A 116 7.82 -11.35 19.24
CA GLN A 116 8.63 -12.57 19.15
C GLN A 116 8.31 -13.38 17.89
N ALA A 117 7.03 -13.54 17.53
CA ALA A 117 6.60 -14.31 16.37
C ALA A 117 7.05 -13.67 15.04
N VAL A 118 7.08 -12.33 14.99
CA VAL A 118 7.47 -11.59 13.78
C VAL A 118 8.94 -11.17 13.75
N GLY A 119 9.69 -11.43 14.82
CA GLY A 119 11.10 -11.09 14.95
C GLY A 119 11.37 -9.60 15.15
N LEU A 120 10.45 -8.88 15.79
CA LEU A 120 10.61 -7.47 16.17
C LEU A 120 11.39 -7.37 17.49
N ASP A 121 12.60 -6.82 17.45
CA ASP A 121 13.53 -6.77 18.58
C ASP A 121 13.63 -5.39 19.25
N CYS A 122 12.93 -4.38 18.73
CA CYS A 122 13.00 -2.99 19.20
C CYS A 122 11.77 -2.53 20.00
N LEU A 123 11.06 -3.44 20.70
CA LEU A 123 9.84 -3.08 21.46
C LEU A 123 10.11 -2.02 22.54
N GLU A 124 11.23 -2.11 23.26
CA GLU A 124 11.60 -1.12 24.29
C GLU A 124 11.78 0.29 23.71
N GLU A 125 12.38 0.39 22.52
CA GLU A 125 12.57 1.66 21.83
C GLU A 125 11.23 2.25 21.35
N LEU A 126 10.35 1.39 20.84
CA LEU A 126 9.01 1.77 20.41
C LEU A 126 8.17 2.27 21.60
N GLU A 127 8.15 1.56 22.73
CA GLU A 127 7.45 2.01 23.94
C GLU A 127 8.01 3.34 24.48
N ALA A 128 9.34 3.49 24.52
CA ALA A 128 9.95 4.75 24.94
C ALA A 128 9.59 5.92 24.00
N GLN A 129 9.34 5.63 22.72
CA GLN A 129 8.92 6.64 21.75
C GLN A 129 7.41 6.93 21.84
N SER A 130 6.56 5.92 22.07
CA SER A 130 5.11 6.12 22.22
C SER A 130 4.79 7.03 23.42
N LEU A 131 5.57 6.97 24.50
CA LEU A 131 5.43 7.89 25.63
C LEU A 131 5.66 9.38 25.27
N LYS A 132 6.34 9.66 24.15
CA LYS A 132 6.63 11.03 23.70
C LYS A 132 5.63 11.52 22.67
N THR A 133 5.27 10.68 21.71
CA THR A 133 4.52 11.07 20.51
C THR A 133 3.22 10.28 20.32
N GLY A 134 2.89 9.34 21.19
CA GLY A 134 1.79 8.41 20.98
C GLY A 134 2.00 7.59 19.70
N ASP A 135 0.94 7.44 18.92
CA ASP A 135 0.93 6.85 17.58
C ASP A 135 1.15 7.86 16.44
N ASP A 136 1.60 9.09 16.73
CA ASP A 136 1.94 10.06 15.69
C ASP A 136 3.03 9.48 14.76
N PRO A 137 2.74 9.29 13.46
CA PRO A 137 3.69 8.69 12.53
C PRO A 137 5.03 9.40 12.42
N GLN A 138 5.08 10.72 12.66
CA GLN A 138 6.34 11.48 12.63
C GLN A 138 7.28 11.07 13.77
N GLY A 139 6.74 10.51 14.86
CA GLY A 139 7.52 9.95 15.95
C GLY A 139 8.43 8.80 15.53
N PHE A 140 8.03 8.02 14.50
CA PHE A 140 8.78 6.85 14.05
C PHE A 140 10.19 7.20 13.56
N ALA A 141 10.40 8.38 12.98
CA ALA A 141 11.72 8.81 12.50
C ALA A 141 12.81 8.84 13.59
N ASN A 142 12.42 8.85 14.87
CA ASN A 142 13.33 8.84 16.02
C ASN A 142 13.77 7.43 16.46
N VAL A 143 13.23 6.37 15.86
CA VAL A 143 13.57 4.97 16.18
C VAL A 143 14.52 4.41 15.12
N GLU A 144 15.54 3.64 15.52
CA GLU A 144 16.57 3.17 14.58
C GLU A 144 15.95 2.38 13.41
N LEU A 145 14.92 1.58 13.68
CA LEU A 145 14.16 0.79 12.72
C LEU A 145 13.66 1.62 11.51
N PHE A 146 13.33 2.89 11.71
CA PHE A 146 12.79 3.76 10.66
C PHE A 146 13.81 4.75 10.13
N SER A 147 14.77 5.20 10.94
CA SER A 147 15.65 6.34 10.61
C SER A 147 16.50 6.19 9.34
N LYS A 148 16.79 4.95 8.89
CA LYS A 148 17.58 4.68 7.67
C LYS A 148 16.75 4.79 6.39
N GLU A 149 15.49 4.37 6.44
CA GLU A 149 14.56 4.32 5.31
C GLU A 149 13.20 4.86 5.75
N THR A 150 13.18 6.13 6.16
CA THR A 150 12.00 6.76 6.75
C THR A 150 10.82 6.73 5.76
N PRO A 151 9.68 6.14 6.13
CA PRO A 151 8.46 6.18 5.33
C PRO A 151 7.94 7.62 5.21
N LEU A 152 7.22 7.93 4.13
CA LEU A 152 6.79 9.29 3.85
C LEU A 152 5.88 9.88 4.94
N GLU A 153 4.97 9.09 5.52
CA GLU A 153 4.11 9.55 6.63
C GLU A 153 4.90 9.90 7.90
N SER A 154 6.11 9.35 8.04
CA SER A 154 7.02 9.61 9.17
C SER A 154 8.00 10.74 8.93
N MET A 155 7.98 11.38 7.77
CA MET A 155 8.87 12.51 7.47
C MET A 155 8.41 13.76 8.24
N ALA A 156 9.28 14.29 9.10
CA ALA A 156 9.08 15.60 9.71
C ALA A 156 9.27 16.73 8.67
N GLU A 157 8.66 17.90 8.91
CA GLU A 157 8.74 19.06 8.00
C GLU A 157 10.18 19.53 7.74
N ASP A 158 11.07 19.37 8.72
CA ASP A 158 12.48 19.78 8.67
C ASP A 158 13.45 18.60 8.45
N ALA A 159 12.93 17.40 8.16
CA ALA A 159 13.74 16.24 7.86
C ALA A 159 14.54 16.42 6.55
N GLY A 160 15.58 15.58 6.39
CA GLY A 160 16.29 15.46 5.12
C GLY A 160 15.39 15.05 3.96
N PRO A 161 15.89 15.02 2.71
CA PRO A 161 15.07 14.64 1.56
C PRO A 161 14.55 13.21 1.73
N TYR A 162 13.25 13.02 1.48
CA TYR A 162 12.65 11.70 1.39
C TYR A 162 13.31 10.90 0.26
N THR A 163 13.69 9.66 0.56
CA THR A 163 14.46 8.80 -0.35
C THR A 163 13.65 7.67 -0.98
N GLY A 164 12.40 7.47 -0.57
CA GLY A 164 11.51 6.47 -1.19
C GLY A 164 10.83 7.03 -2.44
N ASP A 165 9.91 6.24 -3.01
CA ASP A 165 9.32 6.53 -4.32
C ASP A 165 7.86 7.01 -4.28
N PHE A 166 7.26 7.09 -3.08
CA PHE A 166 5.91 7.59 -2.91
C PHE A 166 5.85 9.10 -3.26
N PRO A 167 4.77 9.59 -3.90
CA PRO A 167 4.60 11.01 -4.22
C PRO A 167 4.78 11.94 -3.01
N ASN A 168 5.87 12.72 -3.02
CA ASN A 168 6.21 13.69 -1.98
C ASN A 168 6.06 15.13 -2.52
N PRO A 169 5.14 15.95 -1.96
CA PRO A 169 4.96 17.34 -2.39
C PRO A 169 6.18 18.23 -2.11
N SER A 170 7.03 17.85 -1.13
CA SER A 170 8.24 18.60 -0.78
C SER A 170 9.41 18.39 -1.75
N ASP A 171 9.27 17.51 -2.75
CA ASP A 171 10.25 17.31 -3.83
C ASP A 171 9.65 17.62 -5.21
N PRO A 172 9.50 18.91 -5.58
CA PRO A 172 8.90 19.30 -6.85
C PRO A 172 9.76 18.96 -8.07
N GLY A 173 11.02 18.59 -7.88
CA GLY A 173 11.93 18.23 -8.97
C GLY A 173 11.72 16.82 -9.51
N ARG A 174 11.04 15.97 -8.74
CA ARG A 174 10.80 14.57 -9.10
C ARG A 174 9.52 14.42 -9.94
N PRO A 175 9.57 13.73 -11.09
CA PRO A 175 8.42 13.51 -11.96
C PRO A 175 7.47 12.43 -11.40
N TRP A 176 6.90 12.66 -10.22
CA TRP A 176 6.03 11.73 -9.50
C TRP A 176 4.85 11.23 -10.35
N TRP A 177 4.36 12.05 -11.29
CA TRP A 177 3.24 11.73 -12.18
C TRP A 177 3.55 10.62 -13.18
N GLU A 178 4.81 10.22 -13.36
CA GLU A 178 5.21 9.15 -14.29
C GLU A 178 5.19 7.75 -13.65
N SER A 179 5.19 7.68 -12.31
CA SER A 179 5.34 6.44 -11.54
C SER A 179 4.24 6.21 -10.50
N SER A 180 3.18 7.01 -10.54
CA SER A 180 2.15 7.05 -9.49
C SER A 180 0.75 7.11 -10.07
N CYS A 181 -0.21 6.70 -9.26
CA CYS A 181 -1.64 6.69 -9.61
C CYS A 181 -2.44 7.69 -8.76
N SER A 182 -3.73 7.85 -9.07
CA SER A 182 -4.55 8.88 -8.42
C SER A 182 -4.65 8.70 -6.90
N PHE A 183 -4.72 7.46 -6.42
CA PHE A 183 -4.91 7.14 -5.00
C PHE A 183 -3.81 7.68 -4.07
N GLU A 184 -2.61 7.90 -4.60
CA GLU A 184 -1.42 8.28 -3.84
C GLU A 184 -1.29 9.80 -3.65
N ILE A 185 -2.12 10.57 -4.35
CA ILE A 185 -2.09 12.04 -4.35
C ILE A 185 -3.39 12.68 -3.85
N ILE A 186 -4.38 11.87 -3.46
CA ILE A 186 -5.63 12.37 -2.88
C ILE A 186 -5.30 13.16 -1.62
N ASP A 187 -5.90 14.35 -1.51
CA ASP A 187 -5.71 15.30 -0.40
C ASP A 187 -4.26 15.79 -0.22
N ARG A 188 -3.45 15.74 -1.29
CA ARG A 188 -2.08 16.29 -1.31
C ARG A 188 -1.99 17.44 -2.30
N ASP A 189 -1.41 18.56 -1.86
CA ASP A 189 -1.07 19.69 -2.74
C ASP A 189 0.18 19.37 -3.56
N MET A 190 0.02 18.52 -4.57
CA MET A 190 1.12 18.07 -5.41
C MET A 190 1.49 19.14 -6.44
N PRO A 191 2.78 19.49 -6.58
CA PRO A 191 3.21 20.44 -7.59
C PRO A 191 2.89 19.91 -9.00
N PRO A 192 2.33 20.75 -9.88
CA PRO A 192 1.96 20.32 -11.22
C PRO A 192 3.20 19.98 -12.07
N PRO A 193 3.05 19.15 -13.11
CA PRO A 193 4.14 18.86 -14.04
C PRO A 193 4.75 20.13 -14.63
N THR A 194 6.07 20.21 -14.66
CA THR A 194 6.76 21.36 -15.25
C THR A 194 6.46 21.43 -16.75
N GLY A 195 5.69 22.44 -17.16
CA GLY A 195 5.37 22.68 -18.57
C GLY A 195 4.36 21.70 -19.20
N GLY A 196 3.57 20.98 -18.39
CA GLY A 196 2.65 19.97 -18.87
C GLY A 196 1.34 19.89 -18.09
N GLN A 197 0.43 19.07 -18.59
CA GLN A 197 -0.77 18.65 -17.87
C GLN A 197 -0.50 17.31 -17.19
N LEU A 198 -1.22 17.03 -16.12
CA LEU A 198 -1.21 15.71 -15.51
C LEU A 198 -1.64 14.66 -16.55
N PRO A 199 -1.03 13.45 -16.52
CA PRO A 199 -1.50 12.36 -17.35
C PRO A 199 -2.99 12.06 -17.14
N ALA A 200 -3.67 11.65 -18.21
CA ALA A 200 -5.13 11.48 -18.21
C ALA A 200 -5.66 10.42 -17.22
N TRP A 201 -4.80 9.57 -16.65
CA TRP A 201 -5.23 8.66 -15.59
C TRP A 201 -5.46 9.34 -14.23
N PHE A 202 -4.99 10.57 -14.04
CA PHE A 202 -5.30 11.38 -12.85
C PHE A 202 -6.64 12.13 -12.95
N ASP A 203 -7.22 12.25 -14.14
CA ASP A 203 -8.49 12.96 -14.34
C ASP A 203 -9.67 12.08 -13.87
N PRO A 204 -10.39 12.43 -12.80
CA PRO A 204 -11.47 11.60 -12.25
C PRO A 204 -12.69 11.50 -13.19
N ASP A 205 -12.88 12.48 -14.08
CA ASP A 205 -14.00 12.51 -15.03
C ASP A 205 -13.69 11.72 -16.32
N ARG A 206 -12.44 11.28 -16.49
CA ARG A 206 -12.01 10.52 -17.66
C ARG A 206 -12.43 9.06 -17.57
N GLU A 207 -13.17 8.59 -18.59
CA GLU A 207 -13.47 7.17 -18.74
C GLU A 207 -12.18 6.33 -18.82
N LYS A 208 -11.96 5.46 -17.82
CA LYS A 208 -10.70 4.74 -17.66
C LYS A 208 -10.52 3.58 -18.62
N LYS A 209 -11.60 2.87 -18.97
CA LYS A 209 -11.52 1.70 -19.86
C LYS A 209 -10.99 2.04 -21.26
N PRO A 210 -11.54 3.03 -22.01
CA PRO A 210 -10.97 3.41 -23.30
C PRO A 210 -9.54 3.95 -23.19
N LEU A 211 -9.22 4.66 -22.10
CA LEU A 211 -7.86 5.16 -21.84
C LEU A 211 -6.87 4.00 -21.69
N PHE A 212 -7.19 3.02 -20.84
CA PHE A 212 -6.41 1.80 -20.64
C PHE A 212 -6.20 1.04 -21.94
N GLU A 213 -7.26 0.81 -22.71
CA GLU A 213 -7.20 0.08 -23.97
C GLU A 213 -6.25 0.76 -24.97
N SER A 214 -6.27 2.09 -25.02
CA SER A 214 -5.36 2.87 -25.88
C SER A 214 -3.89 2.68 -25.50
N PHE A 215 -3.56 2.67 -24.21
CA PHE A 215 -2.21 2.44 -23.74
C PHE A 215 -1.75 0.99 -23.96
N LEU A 216 -2.64 0.02 -23.70
CA LEU A 216 -2.36 -1.39 -23.95
C LEU A 216 -2.09 -1.65 -25.45
N GLN A 217 -2.86 -1.04 -26.35
CA GLN A 217 -2.63 -1.13 -27.80
C GLN A 217 -1.30 -0.50 -28.22
N ALA A 218 -0.92 0.62 -27.60
CA ALA A 218 0.36 1.28 -27.83
C ALA A 218 1.57 0.56 -27.20
N GLY A 219 1.36 -0.54 -26.46
CA GLY A 219 2.42 -1.25 -25.75
C GLY A 219 2.94 -0.54 -24.49
N ARG A 220 2.22 0.49 -24.02
CA ARG A 220 2.53 1.24 -22.79
C ARG A 220 1.91 0.54 -21.58
N LEU A 221 2.53 -0.56 -21.16
CA LEU A 221 2.06 -1.35 -20.02
C LEU A 221 2.12 -0.57 -18.71
N ASP A 222 3.12 0.30 -18.56
CA ASP A 222 3.25 1.29 -17.51
C ASP A 222 1.98 2.14 -17.38
N TYR A 223 1.56 2.79 -18.47
CA TYR A 223 0.44 3.73 -18.42
C TYR A 223 -0.90 2.99 -18.33
N ALA A 224 -1.00 1.81 -18.93
CA ALA A 224 -2.14 0.93 -18.74
C ALA A 224 -2.28 0.52 -17.25
N TRP A 225 -1.17 0.14 -16.61
CA TRP A 225 -1.15 -0.21 -15.20
C TRP A 225 -1.51 0.96 -14.28
N LEU A 226 -0.91 2.14 -14.49
CA LEU A 226 -1.26 3.34 -13.71
C LEU A 226 -2.72 3.74 -13.91
N SER A 227 -3.25 3.60 -15.13
CA SER A 227 -4.67 3.82 -15.41
C SER A 227 -5.58 2.85 -14.66
N LEU A 228 -5.22 1.56 -14.60
CA LEU A 228 -5.99 0.52 -13.91
C LEU A 228 -6.00 0.69 -12.38
N ASN A 229 -4.98 1.36 -11.84
CA ASN A 229 -4.84 1.65 -10.42
C ASN A 229 -5.17 3.10 -10.09
N SER A 230 -6.01 3.76 -10.87
CA SER A 230 -6.62 5.05 -10.55
C SER A 230 -8.13 4.89 -10.34
N THR A 231 -8.79 5.93 -9.83
CA THR A 231 -10.25 5.97 -9.60
C THR A 231 -11.06 5.80 -10.89
N GLY A 232 -12.31 5.36 -10.78
CA GLY A 232 -13.28 5.37 -11.90
C GLY A 232 -13.40 4.04 -12.65
N TRP A 233 -13.02 2.93 -12.03
CA TRP A 233 -13.21 1.59 -12.57
C TRP A 233 -14.40 0.89 -11.93
N SER A 234 -15.21 0.23 -12.75
CA SER A 234 -16.05 -0.87 -12.26
C SER A 234 -15.16 -2.10 -12.02
N ILE A 235 -15.47 -2.91 -11.00
CA ILE A 235 -14.74 -4.17 -10.77
C ILE A 235 -14.84 -5.10 -11.99
N THR A 236 -15.98 -5.08 -12.70
CA THR A 236 -16.17 -5.88 -13.91
C THR A 236 -15.16 -5.50 -15.00
N ASP A 237 -14.99 -4.20 -15.26
CA ASP A 237 -14.05 -3.72 -16.27
C ASP A 237 -12.59 -3.90 -15.81
N ALA A 238 -12.30 -3.68 -14.52
CA ALA A 238 -10.98 -3.91 -13.95
C ALA A 238 -10.54 -5.37 -14.11
N ARG A 239 -11.44 -6.35 -13.87
CA ARG A 239 -11.17 -7.78 -14.11
C ARG A 239 -10.78 -8.05 -15.56
N GLN A 240 -11.49 -7.47 -16.53
CA GLN A 240 -11.19 -7.65 -17.96
C GLN A 240 -9.85 -7.01 -18.33
N ALA A 241 -9.60 -5.79 -17.86
CA ALA A 241 -8.37 -5.06 -18.08
C ALA A 241 -7.15 -5.80 -17.50
N LEU A 242 -7.28 -6.33 -16.28
CA LEU A 242 -6.21 -7.06 -15.61
C LEU A 242 -5.82 -8.34 -16.37
N VAL A 243 -6.78 -9.12 -16.85
CA VAL A 243 -6.52 -10.30 -17.70
C VAL A 243 -5.85 -9.91 -19.02
N ALA A 244 -6.29 -8.81 -19.64
CA ALA A 244 -5.69 -8.31 -20.87
C ALA A 244 -4.24 -7.84 -20.66
N LEU A 245 -3.93 -7.26 -19.50
CA LEU A 245 -2.57 -6.86 -19.13
C LEU A 245 -1.70 -8.07 -18.82
N GLN A 246 -2.22 -9.07 -18.09
CA GLN A 246 -1.54 -10.33 -17.78
C GLN A 246 -1.03 -11.03 -19.05
N ALA A 247 -1.86 -11.10 -20.08
CA ALA A 247 -1.50 -11.71 -21.37
C ALA A 247 -0.29 -11.03 -22.06
N ARG A 248 0.12 -9.83 -21.63
CA ARG A 248 1.28 -9.10 -22.17
C ARG A 248 2.45 -8.96 -21.21
N ALA A 249 2.24 -9.19 -19.91
CA ALA A 249 3.20 -8.89 -18.86
C ALA A 249 4.41 -9.85 -18.84
N ASN A 250 4.16 -11.15 -19.07
CA ASN A 250 5.17 -12.21 -19.00
C ASN A 250 6.02 -12.16 -17.71
N ASP A 251 5.37 -11.92 -16.56
CA ASP A 251 6.00 -11.83 -15.24
C ASP A 251 5.27 -12.74 -14.24
N ARG A 252 6.01 -13.68 -13.64
CA ARG A 252 5.42 -14.69 -12.74
C ARG A 252 4.89 -14.10 -11.43
N GLY A 253 5.52 -13.05 -10.93
CA GLY A 253 5.07 -12.36 -9.72
C GLY A 253 3.77 -11.61 -9.99
N PHE A 254 3.68 -10.96 -11.16
CA PHE A 254 2.45 -10.34 -11.63
C PHE A 254 1.33 -11.36 -11.83
N ASP A 255 1.60 -12.50 -12.49
CA ASP A 255 0.62 -13.56 -12.68
C ASP A 255 0.01 -14.04 -11.35
N ALA A 256 0.85 -14.22 -10.32
CA ALA A 256 0.39 -14.64 -9.01
C ALA A 256 -0.50 -13.59 -8.31
N VAL A 257 -0.27 -12.31 -8.56
CA VAL A 257 -1.12 -11.21 -8.06
C VAL A 257 -2.44 -11.17 -8.81
N VAL A 258 -2.41 -11.32 -10.15
CA VAL A 258 -3.62 -11.39 -10.97
C VAL A 258 -4.50 -12.55 -10.52
N ASP A 259 -3.92 -13.74 -10.35
CA ASP A 259 -4.67 -14.91 -9.91
C ASP A 259 -5.27 -14.74 -8.50
N TYR A 260 -4.56 -14.08 -7.59
CA TYR A 260 -5.10 -13.75 -6.27
C TYR A 260 -6.24 -12.73 -6.37
N TRP A 261 -6.01 -11.60 -7.04
CA TRP A 261 -6.99 -10.52 -7.12
C TRP A 261 -8.28 -11.00 -7.79
N LEU A 262 -8.19 -11.75 -8.90
CA LEU A 262 -9.36 -12.33 -9.57
C LEU A 262 -10.12 -13.34 -8.71
N SER A 263 -9.47 -13.97 -7.73
CA SER A 263 -10.09 -14.93 -6.81
C SER A 263 -10.88 -14.29 -5.68
N VAL A 264 -10.58 -13.03 -5.34
CA VAL A 264 -11.24 -12.28 -4.26
C VAL A 264 -12.14 -11.14 -4.76
N ALA A 265 -11.86 -10.60 -5.96
CA ALA A 265 -12.58 -9.46 -6.49
C ALA A 265 -14.03 -9.79 -6.83
N ASP A 266 -14.94 -9.29 -5.99
CA ASP A 266 -16.39 -9.39 -6.16
C ASP A 266 -16.97 -8.12 -6.79
N VAL A 267 -17.75 -8.31 -7.85
CA VAL A 267 -18.46 -7.26 -8.58
C VAL A 267 -19.52 -6.55 -7.74
N SER A 268 -19.96 -7.16 -6.63
CA SER A 268 -20.91 -6.57 -5.70
C SER A 268 -20.39 -5.30 -5.02
N ALA A 269 -19.06 -5.12 -4.94
CA ALA A 269 -18.43 -3.91 -4.39
C ALA A 269 -18.52 -2.68 -5.32
N GLY A 270 -19.08 -2.84 -6.53
CA GLY A 270 -19.23 -1.76 -7.51
C GLY A 270 -17.92 -1.44 -8.23
N GLY A 271 -17.06 -0.64 -7.61
CA GLY A 271 -15.86 -0.09 -8.24
C GLY A 271 -14.89 0.54 -7.26
N TYR A 272 -13.84 1.13 -7.81
CA TYR A 272 -12.85 1.97 -7.13
C TYR A 272 -12.48 3.15 -8.03
#